data_AF-A0A914LGC6-F1
#
_entry.id   AF-A0A914LGC6-F1
#
_cell.length_a   1.000
_cell.length_b   1.000
_cell.length_c   1.000
_cell.angle_alpha   90.00
_cell.angle_beta   90.00
_cell.angle_gamma   90.00
#
_symmetry.space_group_name_H-M   'P 1'
#
loop_
_entity.id
_entity.type
_entity.pdbx_description
1 polymer ?
#
loop_
_entity_poly.entity_id
_entity_poly.type
_entity_poly.pdbx_seq_one_letter_code
_entity_poly.pdbx_strand_id
1 'polypeptide(L)'
;MCGYEFKGEIEEKTLRVFPQISNPVGVMITLEYDKVEMGSGSYSEVYHATLKEGYTLGGKNRKQLGCIAFKKTNIPNDPIIRNSVELMQQNEYEVLSLFGHEQQRVIKFHAATRIDGPDNIPRIFYSLLEWGGGGSFRDYIFEKHNEWGCGRRKWEINDNKVFGVIKEPVIVLKELNDSKFFLIKIGTTKFFVIFSRQSKYIFAKKNFSNKNVICIKIIF
;
A
#
# COMPACT_ATOMS: atom_id res chain seq x y z
N MET A 1 1.98 15.60 14.76
CA MET A 1 0.75 16.24 14.23
C MET A 1 0.76 16.02 12.73
N CYS A 2 -0.38 15.69 12.10
CA CYS A 2 -0.45 15.53 10.65
C CYS A 2 -0.14 16.90 10.01
N GLY A 3 0.97 17.00 9.28
CA GLY A 3 1.45 18.27 8.70
C GLY A 3 0.78 18.65 7.38
N TYR A 4 -0.21 17.88 6.94
CA TYR A 4 -0.99 18.18 5.74
C TYR A 4 -2.16 19.09 6.10
N GLU A 5 -2.28 20.20 5.37
CA GLU A 5 -3.45 21.08 5.42
C GLU A 5 -4.56 20.50 4.54
N PHE A 6 -5.70 20.19 5.15
CA PHE A 6 -6.90 19.77 4.42
C PHE A 6 -7.30 20.85 3.41
N LYS A 7 -7.51 20.43 2.16
CA LYS A 7 -7.75 21.30 1.01
C LYS A 7 -9.24 21.40 0.65
N GLY A 8 -10.04 20.41 1.04
CA GLY A 8 -11.47 20.36 0.76
C GLY A 8 -12.36 20.24 2.00
N GLU A 9 -13.62 19.88 1.75
CA GLU A 9 -14.59 19.58 2.80
C GLU A 9 -14.17 18.31 3.55
N ILE A 10 -14.14 18.40 4.88
CA ILE A 10 -13.79 17.27 5.75
C ILE A 10 -15.04 16.43 5.99
N GLU A 11 -14.94 15.12 5.74
CA GLU A 11 -15.97 14.14 6.09
C GLU A 11 -15.48 13.22 7.21
N GLU A 12 -16.41 12.77 8.04
CA GLU A 12 -16.15 11.75 9.04
C GLU A 12 -16.63 10.37 8.58
N LYS A 13 -15.75 9.37 8.67
CA LYS A 13 -16.10 7.96 8.40
C LYS A 13 -15.80 7.08 9.59
N THR A 14 -16.86 6.50 10.16
CA THR A 14 -16.73 5.49 11.22
C THR A 14 -16.66 4.10 10.60
N LEU A 15 -15.64 3.33 10.96
CA LEU A 15 -15.33 2.02 10.40
C LEU A 15 -14.99 1.03 11.50
N ARG A 16 -15.43 -0.23 11.35
CA ARG A 16 -14.87 -1.36 12.10
C ARG A 16 -13.68 -1.90 11.32
N VAL A 17 -12.47 -1.71 11.82
CA VAL A 17 -11.23 -2.09 11.12
C VAL A 17 -10.52 -3.25 11.79
N PHE A 18 -9.80 -4.02 10.98
CA PHE A 18 -9.04 -5.19 11.39
C PHE A 18 -7.55 -4.91 11.16
N PRO A 19 -6.78 -4.70 12.25
CA PRO A 19 -5.33 -4.49 12.14
C PRO A 19 -4.60 -5.71 11.58
N GLN A 20 -5.16 -6.92 11.74
CA GLN A 20 -4.63 -8.20 11.28
C GLN A 20 -5.79 -9.16 10.90
N ILE A 21 -5.66 -9.94 9.81
CA ILE A 21 -6.67 -10.95 9.38
C ILE A 21 -6.98 -11.96 10.50
N SER A 22 -5.97 -12.32 11.28
CA SER A 22 -6.09 -13.29 12.38
C SER A 22 -6.72 -12.72 13.65
N ASN A 23 -6.96 -11.40 13.73
CA ASN A 23 -7.60 -10.78 14.89
C ASN A 23 -9.11 -10.61 14.63
N PRO A 24 -9.96 -11.46 15.22
CA PRO A 24 -11.41 -11.40 15.00
C PRO A 24 -12.05 -10.17 15.65
N VAL A 25 -11.35 -9.48 16.56
CA VAL A 25 -11.87 -8.31 17.26
C VAL A 25 -11.58 -7.06 16.43
N GLY A 26 -12.49 -6.75 15.51
CA GLY A 26 -12.45 -5.48 14.80
C GLY A 26 -12.63 -4.30 15.76
N VAL A 27 -11.81 -3.27 15.60
CA VAL A 27 -11.83 -2.05 16.43
C VAL A 27 -12.65 -0.98 15.71
N MET A 28 -13.52 -0.29 16.44
CA MET A 28 -14.23 0.87 15.90
C MET A 28 -13.31 2.09 15.91
N ILE A 29 -13.16 2.74 14.76
CA ILE A 29 -12.45 4.01 14.62
C ILE A 29 -13.31 5.01 13.85
N THR A 30 -13.04 6.30 14.01
CA THR A 30 -13.55 7.35 13.13
C THR A 30 -12.38 8.07 12.49
N LEU A 31 -12.42 8.20 11.17
CA LEU A 31 -11.47 8.97 10.39
C LEU A 31 -12.09 10.31 9.99
N GLU A 32 -11.29 11.38 10.01
CA GLU A 32 -11.57 12.64 9.34
C GLU A 32 -10.77 12.63 8.03
N TYR A 33 -11.43 12.78 6.87
CA TYR A 33 -10.76 12.73 5.58
C TYR A 33 -11.20 13.86 4.64
N ASP A 34 -10.29 14.27 3.77
CA ASP A 34 -10.53 15.24 2.71
C ASP A 34 -11.31 14.56 1.58
N LYS A 35 -12.43 15.15 1.14
CA LYS A 35 -13.16 14.66 -0.05
C LYS A 35 -12.38 14.86 -1.34
N VAL A 36 -11.31 15.65 -1.34
CA VAL A 36 -10.41 15.79 -2.49
C VAL A 36 -9.64 14.47 -2.70
N GLU A 37 -9.85 13.85 -3.86
CA GLU A 37 -9.09 12.67 -4.28
C GLU A 37 -7.61 13.03 -4.46
N MET A 38 -6.73 12.24 -3.84
CA MET A 38 -5.27 12.38 -3.92
C MET A 38 -4.64 11.42 -4.92
N GLY A 39 -5.39 10.40 -5.36
CA GLY A 39 -5.00 9.50 -6.42
C GLY A 39 -6.06 8.46 -6.71
N SER A 40 -6.03 7.92 -7.93
CA SER A 40 -6.96 6.90 -8.40
C SER A 40 -6.24 5.73 -9.05
N GLY A 41 -6.87 4.57 -8.97
CA GLY A 41 -6.55 3.36 -9.70
C GLY A 41 -7.82 2.81 -10.34
N SER A 42 -7.71 1.70 -11.08
CA SER A 42 -8.83 1.14 -11.86
C SER A 42 -10.10 0.87 -11.07
N TYR A 43 -9.97 0.59 -9.77
CA TYR A 43 -11.09 0.31 -8.86
C TYR A 43 -11.00 1.05 -7.54
N SER A 44 -10.03 1.96 -7.38
CA SER A 44 -9.72 2.54 -6.07
C SER A 44 -9.48 4.02 -6.11
N GLU A 45 -9.91 4.70 -5.08
CA GLU A 45 -9.71 6.12 -4.82
C GLU A 45 -8.89 6.24 -3.52
N VAL A 46 -7.98 7.20 -3.45
CA VAL A 46 -7.15 7.46 -2.27
C VAL A 46 -7.41 8.87 -1.78
N TYR A 47 -7.72 8.98 -0.50
CA TYR A 47 -7.98 10.25 0.17
C TYR A 47 -6.93 10.49 1.26
N HIS A 48 -6.68 11.76 1.53
CA HIS A 48 -5.92 12.14 2.71
C HIS A 48 -6.83 12.08 3.95
N ALA A 49 -6.40 11.40 5.00
CA ALA A 49 -7.18 11.22 6.22
C ALA A 49 -6.33 11.35 7.48
N THR A 50 -6.99 11.42 8.62
CA THR A 50 -6.39 11.32 9.95
C THR A 50 -7.39 10.71 10.92
N LEU A 51 -6.89 10.18 12.02
CA LEU A 51 -7.74 9.61 13.06
C LEU A 51 -8.44 10.74 13.82
N LYS A 52 -9.76 10.64 14.02
CA LYS A 52 -10.51 11.59 14.85
C LYS A 52 -9.98 11.57 16.28
N GLU A 53 -9.97 12.73 16.93
CA GLU A 53 -9.47 12.86 18.31
C GLU A 53 -10.26 11.93 19.25
N GLY A 54 -9.58 11.31 20.21
CA GLY A 54 -10.17 10.35 21.16
C GLY A 54 -10.21 8.89 20.68
N TYR A 55 -9.93 8.61 19.40
CA TYR A 55 -9.80 7.24 18.90
C TYR A 55 -8.34 6.76 18.88
N THR A 56 -8.15 5.44 18.87
CA THR A 56 -6.83 4.79 18.73
C THR A 56 -6.88 3.65 17.72
N LEU A 57 -5.78 3.46 16.98
CA LEU A 57 -5.59 2.31 16.08
C LEU A 57 -4.24 1.64 16.39
N GLY A 58 -4.27 0.34 16.71
CA GLY A 58 -3.07 -0.40 17.14
C GLY A 58 -2.41 0.20 18.39
N GLY A 59 -3.21 0.75 19.31
CA GLY A 59 -2.73 1.43 20.52
C GLY A 59 -2.13 2.82 20.28
N LYS A 60 -2.11 3.31 19.04
CA LYS A 60 -1.58 4.63 18.68
C LYS A 60 -2.71 5.64 18.48
N ASN A 61 -2.53 6.85 18.99
CA ASN A 61 -3.46 7.97 18.80
C ASN A 61 -3.14 8.79 17.53
N ARG A 62 -3.96 9.80 17.23
CA ARG A 62 -3.79 10.71 16.08
C ARG A 62 -2.38 11.30 15.96
N LYS A 63 -1.79 11.74 17.07
CA LYS A 63 -0.47 12.37 17.07
C LYS A 63 0.65 11.38 16.73
N GLN A 64 0.51 10.12 17.16
CA GLN A 64 1.46 9.05 16.93
C GLN A 64 1.32 8.37 15.56
N LEU A 65 0.09 8.27 15.03
CA LEU A 65 -0.17 7.73 13.69
C LEU A 65 0.14 8.75 12.59
N GLY A 66 -0.15 10.03 12.83
CA GLY A 66 0.03 11.08 11.84
C GLY A 66 -1.08 11.07 10.78
N CYS A 67 -0.68 11.35 9.54
CA CYS A 67 -1.57 11.34 8.38
C CYS A 67 -1.73 9.91 7.84
N ILE A 68 -2.93 9.61 7.32
CA ILE A 68 -3.31 8.29 6.81
C ILE A 68 -3.71 8.46 5.33
N ALA A 69 -3.19 7.59 4.47
CA ALA A 69 -3.74 7.38 3.14
C ALA A 69 -4.95 6.44 3.27
N PHE A 70 -6.15 7.01 3.08
CA PHE A 70 -7.41 6.30 3.14
C PHE A 70 -7.79 5.81 1.75
N LYS A 71 -7.46 4.56 1.44
CA LYS A 71 -7.76 3.93 0.16
C LYS A 71 -9.12 3.25 0.21
N LYS A 72 -10.01 3.62 -0.71
CA LYS A 72 -11.34 3.02 -0.92
C LYS A 72 -11.34 2.28 -2.26
N THR A 73 -11.55 0.97 -2.23
CA THR A 73 -11.65 0.13 -3.41
C THR A 73 -13.09 -0.30 -3.61
N ASN A 74 -13.69 0.08 -4.74
CA ASN A 74 -15.04 -0.34 -5.14
C ASN A 74 -14.94 -1.68 -5.88
N ILE A 75 -15.54 -2.73 -5.32
CA ILE A 75 -15.55 -4.06 -5.89
C ILE A 75 -16.82 -4.22 -6.73
N PRO A 76 -16.71 -4.38 -8.06
CA PRO A 76 -17.88 -4.49 -8.93
C PRO A 76 -18.73 -5.72 -8.64
N ASN A 77 -20.00 -5.66 -9.01
CA ASN A 77 -20.93 -6.78 -8.84
C ASN A 77 -20.79 -7.85 -9.93
N ASP A 78 -20.16 -7.57 -11.07
CA ASP A 78 -19.90 -8.61 -12.07
C ASP A 78 -19.07 -9.75 -11.44
N PRO A 79 -19.53 -11.02 -11.41
CA PRO A 79 -18.86 -12.08 -10.68
C PRO A 79 -17.42 -12.36 -11.14
N ILE A 80 -17.14 -12.20 -12.44
CA ILE A 80 -15.81 -12.46 -13.00
C ILE A 80 -14.86 -11.34 -12.56
N ILE A 81 -15.30 -10.09 -12.68
CA ILE A 81 -14.52 -8.92 -12.27
C ILE A 81 -14.35 -8.91 -10.74
N ARG A 82 -15.42 -9.16 -9.98
CA ARG A 82 -15.46 -9.23 -8.52
C ARG A 82 -14.38 -10.17 -7.99
N ASN A 83 -14.36 -11.41 -8.45
CA ASN A 83 -13.38 -12.41 -8.01
C ASN A 83 -11.94 -11.96 -8.28
N SER A 84 -11.71 -11.30 -9.43
CA SER A 84 -10.39 -10.75 -9.77
C SER A 84 -9.98 -9.61 -8.82
N VAL A 85 -10.88 -8.68 -8.54
CA VAL A 85 -10.62 -7.52 -7.66
C VAL A 85 -10.45 -7.95 -6.21
N GLU A 86 -11.32 -8.84 -5.71
CA GLU A 86 -11.21 -9.42 -4.35
C GLU A 86 -9.87 -10.14 -4.17
N LEU A 87 -9.45 -10.94 -5.15
CA LEU A 87 -8.15 -11.60 -5.12
C LEU A 87 -7.00 -10.60 -5.14
N MET A 88 -7.09 -9.51 -5.92
CA MET A 88 -6.06 -8.46 -5.91
C MET A 88 -5.96 -7.77 -4.56
N GLN A 89 -7.10 -7.45 -3.93
CA GLN A 89 -7.13 -6.81 -2.60
C GLN A 89 -6.62 -7.74 -1.50
N GLN A 90 -6.96 -9.02 -1.56
CA GLN A 90 -6.41 -10.01 -0.63
C GLN A 90 -4.89 -10.12 -0.76
N ASN A 91 -4.36 -10.23 -1.99
CA ASN A 91 -2.92 -10.29 -2.22
C ASN A 91 -2.21 -9.01 -1.76
N GLU A 92 -2.80 -7.84 -2.04
CA GLU A 92 -2.25 -6.55 -1.60
C GLU A 92 -2.19 -6.48 -0.07
N TYR A 93 -3.29 -6.84 0.61
CA TYR A 93 -3.32 -6.92 2.07
C TYR A 93 -2.27 -7.88 2.62
N GLU A 94 -2.20 -9.11 2.10
CA GLU A 94 -1.27 -10.14 2.58
C GLU A 94 0.17 -9.64 2.46
N VAL A 95 0.55 -9.09 1.30
CA VAL A 95 1.88 -8.53 1.06
C VAL A 95 2.16 -7.36 2.00
N LEU A 96 1.23 -6.42 2.13
CA LEU A 96 1.42 -5.22 2.95
C LEU A 96 1.49 -5.54 4.45
N SER A 97 0.78 -6.57 4.91
CA SER A 97 0.82 -7.02 6.30
C SER A 97 2.16 -7.66 6.71
N LEU A 98 2.97 -8.09 5.73
CA LEU A 98 4.31 -8.62 5.98
C LEU A 98 5.33 -7.52 6.27
N PHE A 99 5.07 -6.28 5.83
CA PHE A 99 5.91 -5.13 6.13
C PHE A 99 5.52 -4.58 7.50
N GLY A 100 6.28 -5.02 8.51
CA GLY A 100 6.08 -4.65 9.89
C GLY A 100 6.57 -3.23 10.22
N HIS A 101 6.54 -2.91 11.51
CA HIS A 101 6.98 -1.61 12.02
C HIS A 101 8.48 -1.34 11.90
N GLU A 102 9.29 -2.35 11.54
CA GLU A 102 10.75 -2.27 11.56
C GLU A 102 11.34 -1.66 10.29
N GLN A 103 10.66 -1.75 9.15
CA GLN A 103 11.11 -1.12 7.91
C GLN A 103 10.72 0.37 7.90
N GLN A 104 11.66 1.24 8.28
CA GLN A 104 11.39 2.69 8.41
C GLN A 104 11.01 3.37 7.09
N ARG A 105 11.38 2.80 5.95
CA ARG A 105 11.30 3.44 4.62
C ARG A 105 10.23 2.84 3.71
N VAL A 106 9.43 1.90 4.21
CA VAL A 106 8.30 1.30 3.49
C VAL A 106 7.02 1.86 4.08
N ILE A 107 6.07 2.24 3.22
CA ILE A 107 4.74 2.68 3.66
C ILE A 107 4.10 1.61 4.52
N LYS A 108 3.82 1.95 5.78
CA LYS A 108 3.24 1.00 6.74
C LYS A 108 1.77 0.78 6.44
N PHE A 109 1.36 -0.48 6.59
CA PHE A 109 -0.03 -0.85 6.66
C PHE A 109 -0.57 -0.68 8.09
N HIS A 110 -1.71 -0.03 8.26
CA HIS A 110 -2.32 0.17 9.58
C HIS A 110 -3.48 -0.78 9.85
N ALA A 111 -4.43 -0.87 8.93
CA ALA A 111 -5.59 -1.76 9.02
C ALA A 111 -6.36 -1.82 7.69
N ALA A 112 -7.28 -2.78 7.57
CA ALA A 112 -8.28 -2.78 6.51
C ALA A 112 -9.67 -3.12 7.05
N THR A 113 -10.69 -2.87 6.23
CA THR A 113 -12.05 -3.37 6.47
C THR A 113 -12.77 -3.63 5.16
N ARG A 114 -13.75 -4.51 5.21
CA ARG A 114 -14.67 -4.78 4.11
C ARG A 114 -16.08 -4.41 4.57
N ILE A 115 -16.77 -3.61 3.76
CA ILE A 115 -18.20 -3.37 3.90
C ILE A 115 -18.89 -4.15 2.79
N ASP A 116 -19.62 -5.19 3.19
CA ASP A 116 -20.47 -5.94 2.28
C ASP A 116 -21.79 -5.19 2.10
N GLY A 117 -22.02 -4.71 0.87
CA GLY A 117 -23.34 -4.25 0.46
C GLY A 117 -24.27 -5.43 0.18
N PRO A 118 -25.59 -5.17 0.09
CA PRO A 118 -26.53 -6.09 -0.58
C PRO A 118 -26.01 -6.52 -1.95
N ASP A 119 -26.48 -7.65 -2.51
CA ASP A 119 -25.96 -8.23 -3.76
C ASP A 119 -25.92 -7.28 -4.97
N ASN A 120 -26.71 -6.21 -4.95
CA ASN A 120 -26.79 -5.17 -5.98
C ASN A 120 -25.99 -3.89 -5.67
N ILE A 121 -25.37 -3.79 -4.49
CA ILE A 121 -24.53 -2.65 -4.09
C ILE A 121 -23.08 -3.13 -4.08
N PRO A 122 -22.17 -2.45 -4.80
CA PRO A 122 -20.75 -2.78 -4.82
C PRO A 122 -20.19 -2.96 -3.41
N ARG A 123 -19.44 -4.04 -3.19
CA ARG A 123 -18.70 -4.23 -1.94
C ARG A 123 -17.58 -3.20 -1.90
N ILE A 124 -17.30 -2.64 -0.73
CA ILE A 124 -16.23 -1.64 -0.59
C ILE A 124 -15.17 -2.21 0.33
N PHE A 125 -13.92 -2.21 -0.14
CA PHE A 125 -12.77 -2.55 0.66
C PHE A 125 -12.00 -1.28 1.00
N TYR A 126 -11.71 -1.06 2.28
CA TYR A 126 -10.93 0.07 2.74
C TYR A 126 -9.59 -0.41 3.25
N SER A 127 -8.51 0.29 2.87
CA SER A 127 -7.16 0.09 3.41
C SER A 127 -6.64 1.40 3.98
N LEU A 128 -6.07 1.31 5.19
CA LEU A 128 -5.47 2.43 5.89
C LEU A 128 -3.95 2.26 5.86
N LEU A 129 -3.29 3.18 5.18
CA LEU A 129 -1.84 3.17 4.97
C LEU A 129 -1.22 4.42 5.59
N GLU A 130 0.07 4.34 5.93
CA GLU A 130 0.86 5.51 6.27
C GLU A 130 0.86 6.49 5.08
N TRP A 131 0.67 7.77 5.37
CA TRP A 131 0.79 8.80 4.34
C TRP A 131 2.26 9.09 4.05
N GLY A 132 2.70 8.79 2.82
CA GLY A 132 4.11 8.98 2.42
C GLY A 132 4.56 10.44 2.31
N GLY A 133 3.63 11.39 2.15
CA GLY A 133 3.95 12.79 1.88
C GLY A 133 4.55 13.01 0.48
N GLY A 134 4.67 14.28 0.07
CA GLY A 134 5.55 14.70 -1.03
C GLY A 134 5.16 14.36 -2.48
N GLY A 135 4.01 13.71 -2.72
CA GLY A 135 3.61 13.31 -4.08
C GLY A 135 4.35 12.06 -4.57
N SER A 136 4.24 11.76 -5.87
CA SER A 136 4.92 10.59 -6.41
C SER A 136 6.42 10.85 -6.63
N PHE A 137 7.25 9.80 -6.59
CA PHE A 137 8.67 9.94 -6.91
C PHE A 137 8.91 10.55 -8.31
N ARG A 138 7.98 10.32 -9.24
CA ARG A 138 8.01 10.95 -10.57
C ARG A 138 7.84 12.46 -10.48
N ASP A 139 6.90 12.94 -9.69
CA ASP A 139 6.65 14.37 -9.51
C ASP A 139 7.85 15.03 -8.84
N TYR A 140 8.40 14.38 -7.81
CA TYR A 140 9.64 14.81 -7.16
C TYR A 140 10.81 14.93 -8.13
N ILE A 141 11.03 13.92 -8.99
CA ILE A 141 12.08 13.96 -10.03
C ILE A 141 11.83 15.13 -10.99
N PHE A 142 10.58 15.35 -11.38
CA PHE A 142 10.21 16.43 -12.30
C PHE A 142 10.44 17.83 -11.68
N GLU A 143 10.07 18.02 -10.42
CA GLU A 143 10.36 19.24 -9.67
C GLU A 143 11.86 19.51 -9.58
N LYS A 144 12.66 18.50 -9.18
CA LYS A 144 14.12 18.63 -9.10
C LYS A 144 14.76 18.91 -10.45
N HIS A 145 14.21 18.34 -11.53
CA HIS A 145 14.65 18.64 -12.88
C HIS A 145 14.45 20.11 -13.24
N ASN A 146 13.33 20.72 -12.84
CA ASN A 146 13.04 22.14 -13.09
C ASN A 146 13.92 23.06 -12.23
N GLU A 147 14.06 22.76 -10.94
CA GLU A 147 14.88 23.54 -10.00
C GLU A 147 16.36 23.62 -10.42
N TRP A 148 16.90 22.56 -11.01
CA TRP A 148 18.33 22.49 -11.37
C TRP A 148 18.65 23.15 -12.72
N GLY A 149 17.69 23.84 -13.34
CA GLY A 149 17.91 24.63 -14.56
C GLY A 149 18.28 23.79 -15.78
N CYS A 150 18.10 22.47 -15.72
CA CYS A 150 18.47 21.55 -16.78
C CYS A 150 17.37 21.48 -17.84
N GLY A 151 17.08 22.55 -18.58
CA GLY A 151 16.14 22.47 -19.71
C GLY A 151 16.52 21.32 -20.65
N ARG A 152 15.62 20.35 -20.88
CA ARG A 152 15.72 19.18 -21.79
C ARG A 152 17.05 18.39 -21.83
N ARG A 153 18.04 18.64 -20.95
CA ARG A 153 19.31 17.92 -20.94
C ARG A 153 19.11 16.56 -20.27
N LYS A 154 19.53 15.50 -20.97
CA LYS A 154 19.44 14.11 -20.49
C LYS A 154 20.21 13.99 -19.18
N TRP A 155 19.55 13.51 -18.13
CA TRP A 155 20.21 13.08 -16.90
C TRP A 155 21.17 11.94 -17.25
N GLU A 156 22.44 12.09 -16.90
CA GLU A 156 23.40 10.99 -16.93
C GLU A 156 23.38 10.32 -15.55
N ILE A 157 23.33 8.99 -15.53
CA ILE A 157 23.28 8.17 -14.30
C ILE A 157 24.47 8.47 -13.35
N ASN A 158 25.55 9.04 -13.88
CA ASN A 158 26.78 9.38 -13.15
C ASN A 158 26.73 10.76 -12.48
N ASP A 159 25.65 11.53 -12.61
CA ASP A 159 25.51 12.79 -11.88
C ASP A 159 25.26 12.50 -10.39
N ASN A 160 26.09 13.06 -9.51
CA ASN A 160 25.98 12.90 -8.05
C ASN A 160 24.58 13.28 -7.53
N LYS A 161 23.90 14.20 -8.24
CA LYS A 161 22.52 14.59 -7.95
C LYS A 161 21.51 13.49 -8.23
N VAL A 162 21.65 12.75 -9.33
CA VAL A 162 20.83 11.57 -9.65
C VAL A 162 21.06 10.50 -8.59
N PHE A 163 22.33 10.24 -8.26
CA PHE A 163 22.71 9.24 -7.25
C PHE A 163 22.07 9.53 -5.89
N GLY A 164 22.07 10.80 -5.47
CA GLY A 164 21.42 11.24 -4.23
C GLY A 164 19.92 10.95 -4.19
N VAL A 165 19.22 11.06 -5.33
CA VAL A 165 17.77 10.81 -5.41
C VAL A 165 17.43 9.32 -5.49
N ILE A 166 18.23 8.51 -6.20
CA ILE A 166 17.97 7.06 -6.34
C ILE A 166 18.44 6.23 -5.14
N LYS A 167 19.37 6.76 -4.33
CA LYS A 167 19.98 6.04 -3.20
C LYS A 167 18.93 5.47 -2.25
N GLU A 168 17.95 6.28 -1.86
CA GLU A 168 16.91 5.87 -0.89
C GLU A 168 16.00 4.75 -1.43
N PRO A 169 15.42 4.87 -2.65
CA PRO A 169 14.74 3.75 -3.30
C PRO A 169 15.58 2.47 -3.41
N VAL A 170 16.88 2.60 -3.73
CA VAL A 170 17.78 1.43 -3.83
C VAL A 170 18.01 0.77 -2.47
N ILE A 171 18.17 1.55 -1.39
CA ILE A 171 18.28 1.01 -0.03
C ILE A 171 16.99 0.27 0.34
N VAL A 172 15.82 0.85 0.06
CA VAL A 172 14.52 0.18 0.29
C VAL A 172 14.44 -1.13 -0.49
N LEU A 173 14.79 -1.13 -1.77
CA LEU A 173 14.78 -2.34 -2.58
C LEU A 173 15.73 -3.40 -2.02
N LYS A 174 16.88 -3.00 -1.48
CA LYS A 174 17.80 -3.90 -0.80
C LYS A 174 17.20 -4.43 0.51
N GLU A 175 16.61 -3.59 1.35
CA GLU A 175 15.93 -4.00 2.58
C GLU A 175 14.78 -4.99 2.30
N LEU A 176 14.00 -4.74 1.24
CA LEU A 176 12.95 -5.63 0.77
C LEU A 176 13.52 -6.97 0.26
N ASN A 177 14.60 -6.91 -0.53
CA ASN A 177 15.28 -8.11 -1.02
C ASN A 177 15.88 -8.95 0.13
N ASP A 178 16.53 -8.28 1.09
CA ASP A 178 17.15 -8.92 2.26
C ASP A 178 16.09 -9.45 3.24
N SER A 179 14.89 -8.84 3.24
CA SER A 179 13.66 -9.35 3.87
C SER A 179 13.07 -10.58 3.16
N LYS A 180 13.77 -11.13 2.15
CA LYS A 180 13.49 -12.40 1.45
C LYS A 180 12.33 -12.38 0.47
N PHE A 181 12.06 -11.20 -0.09
CA PHE A 181 11.23 -11.06 -1.28
C PHE A 181 12.13 -11.19 -2.51
N PHE A 182 11.98 -12.28 -3.25
CA PHE A 182 12.80 -12.50 -4.45
C PHE A 182 11.92 -12.50 -5.69
N LEU A 183 12.39 -11.78 -6.72
CA LEU A 183 11.98 -12.08 -8.08
C LEU A 183 12.88 -13.19 -8.60
N ILE A 184 12.43 -14.44 -8.55
CA ILE A 184 13.22 -15.57 -9.06
C ILE A 184 12.93 -15.72 -10.56
N LYS A 185 13.97 -15.67 -11.40
CA LYS A 185 13.86 -16.00 -12.82
C LYS A 185 14.29 -17.45 -13.03
N ILE A 186 13.37 -18.31 -13.48
CA ILE A 186 13.68 -19.69 -13.89
C ILE A 186 13.50 -19.78 -15.41
N GLY A 187 14.60 -19.98 -16.14
CA GLY A 187 14.62 -19.89 -17.60
C GLY A 187 14.27 -18.47 -18.09
N THR A 188 13.27 -18.34 -18.97
CA THR A 188 12.76 -17.03 -19.44
C THR A 188 11.66 -16.45 -18.55
N THR A 189 11.18 -17.21 -17.57
CA THR A 189 10.00 -16.87 -16.79
C THR A 189 10.38 -16.18 -15.47
N LYS A 190 9.71 -15.07 -15.14
CA LYS A 190 9.85 -14.37 -13.85
C LYS A 190 8.77 -14.85 -12.88
N PHE A 191 9.18 -15.19 -11.67
CA PHE A 191 8.31 -15.55 -10.56
C PHE A 191 8.46 -14.51 -9.45
N PHE A 192 7.35 -14.04 -8.89
CA PHE A 192 7.38 -13.37 -7.59
C PHE A 192 7.34 -14.44 -6.52
N VAL A 193 8.37 -14.46 -5.67
CA VAL A 193 8.55 -15.42 -4.58
C VAL A 193 8.56 -14.69 -3.24
N ILE A 194 7.59 -15.01 -2.40
CA ILE A 194 7.55 -14.56 -1.00
C ILE A 194 8.01 -15.72 -0.13
N PHE A 195 9.10 -15.52 0.62
CA PHE A 195 9.60 -16.51 1.57
C PHE A 195 9.27 -16.06 2.99
N SER A 196 8.31 -16.71 3.65
CA SER A 196 8.06 -16.47 5.08
C SER A 196 8.78 -17.52 5.92
N ARG A 197 9.73 -17.08 6.77
CA ARG A 197 10.39 -17.94 7.76
C ARG A 197 9.41 -18.52 8.78
N GLN A 198 8.29 -17.84 9.06
CA GLN A 198 7.28 -18.31 10.01
C GLN A 198 6.37 -19.37 9.40
N SER A 199 6.14 -19.31 8.08
CA SER A 199 5.13 -20.15 7.44
C SER A 199 5.69 -21.49 6.90
N LYS A 200 7.01 -21.65 6.67
CA LYS A 200 7.59 -22.80 5.91
C LYS A 200 7.07 -22.94 4.45
N TYR A 201 6.43 -21.90 3.91
CA TYR A 201 5.85 -21.90 2.56
C TYR A 201 6.57 -20.88 1.66
N ILE A 202 6.77 -21.28 0.40
CA ILE A 202 7.08 -20.39 -0.73
C ILE A 202 5.80 -20.17 -1.52
N PHE A 203 5.41 -18.91 -1.69
CA PHE A 203 4.39 -18.52 -2.68
C PHE A 203 5.10 -18.07 -3.95
N ALA A 204 4.97 -18.84 -5.04
CA ALA A 204 5.53 -18.49 -6.34
C ALA A 204 4.40 -18.23 -7.35
N LYS A 205 4.32 -17.00 -7.89
CA LYS A 205 3.32 -16.64 -8.93
C LYS A 205 4.00 -16.51 -10.29
N LYS A 206 3.53 -17.29 -11.27
CA LYS A 206 4.05 -17.32 -12.64
C LYS A 206 3.29 -16.34 -13.54
N ASN A 207 3.92 -15.22 -13.91
CA ASN A 207 3.35 -14.15 -14.73
C ASN A 207 2.02 -13.58 -14.18
N PHE A 208 1.72 -12.31 -14.44
CA PHE A 208 0.47 -11.66 -13.98
C PHE A 208 -0.81 -12.20 -14.67
N SER A 209 -0.77 -13.39 -15.27
CA SER A 209 -1.90 -14.11 -15.86
C SER A 209 -2.44 -15.17 -14.91
N ASN A 210 -3.76 -15.19 -14.76
CA ASN A 210 -4.53 -15.66 -13.61
C ASN A 210 -4.56 -17.17 -13.29
N LYS A 211 -3.56 -18.00 -13.65
CA LYS A 211 -3.80 -19.46 -13.69
C LYS A 211 -3.03 -20.39 -12.77
N ASN A 212 -1.95 -20.00 -12.08
CA ASN A 212 -1.32 -20.93 -11.12
C ASN A 212 -0.57 -20.18 -10.01
N VAL A 213 -1.13 -20.15 -8.80
CA VAL A 213 -0.34 -19.93 -7.58
C VAL A 213 0.20 -21.30 -7.17
N ILE A 214 1.51 -21.50 -7.29
CA ILE A 214 2.14 -22.72 -6.79
C ILE A 214 2.57 -22.44 -5.36
N CYS A 215 1.90 -23.10 -4.41
CA CYS A 215 2.30 -23.10 -3.01
C CYS A 215 3.25 -24.27 -2.80
N ILE A 216 4.54 -24.00 -2.64
CA ILE A 216 5.54 -25.04 -2.38
C ILE A 216 5.82 -25.06 -0.89
N LYS A 217 5.42 -26.15 -0.22
CA LYS A 217 5.81 -26.43 1.17
C LYS A 217 7.24 -26.96 1.16
N ILE A 218 8.15 -26.26 1.84
CA ILE A 218 9.51 -26.79 2.06
C ILE A 218 9.49 -27.56 3.37
N ILE A 219 9.80 -28.85 3.30
CA ILE A 219 10.02 -29.70 4.47
C ILE A 219 11.54 -29.63 4.74
N PHE A 220 11.90 -29.14 5.94
CA PHE A 220 13.26 -29.28 6.48
C PHE A 220 13.42 -30.65 7.12
#